data_AF-A0A821XHC0-F1
#
_entry.id   AF-A0A821XHC0-F1
#
_cell.length_a   1.000
_cell.length_b   1.000
_cell.length_c   1.000
_cell.angle_alpha   90.00
_cell.angle_beta   90.00
_cell.angle_gamma   90.00
#
_symmetry.space_group_name_H-M   'P 1'
#
loop_
_entity.id
_entity.type
_entity.pdbx_description
1 polymer ?
#
loop_
_entity_poly.entity_id
_entity_poly.type
_entity_poly.pdbx_seq_one_letter_code
_entity_poly.pdbx_strand_id
1 'polypeptide(L)'
;MRTYSEEAKSRIGEMNTIRAYYDVTALFEMGYVVSELLERYRKMVLQIKGPYEERENSPGVAFATKRCEYVQKLFFEIFQLCNMVHEIEKKWSESLIRERKRITGEDGEGIDGEERRKRIEAAIANSRAARLKEIKKRRKWRKQKDKFGLIANVQGNKDRRPKNKWWPLDYGWEIDYYW
;
A
#
# COMPACT_ATOMS: atom_id res chain seq x y z
N MET A 1 -34.72 -8.04 3.32
CA MET A 1 -33.57 -8.15 2.40
C MET A 1 -32.70 -6.93 2.60
N ARG A 2 -31.41 -7.09 2.92
CA ARG A 2 -30.47 -5.97 2.87
C ARG A 2 -30.29 -5.56 1.42
N THR A 3 -30.14 -4.27 1.16
CA THR A 3 -29.85 -3.83 -0.22
C THR A 3 -28.43 -4.26 -0.61
N TYR A 4 -28.18 -4.53 -1.89
CA TYR A 4 -26.84 -4.86 -2.40
C TYR A 4 -25.77 -3.85 -1.94
N SER A 5 -26.15 -2.59 -1.77
CA SER A 5 -25.26 -1.53 -1.29
C SER A 5 -24.83 -1.69 0.17
N GLU A 6 -25.74 -2.14 1.05
CA GLU A 6 -25.46 -2.37 2.47
C GLU A 6 -24.60 -3.61 2.65
N GLU A 7 -24.86 -4.66 1.87
CA GLU A 7 -24.06 -5.87 1.88
C GLU A 7 -22.63 -5.60 1.38
N ALA A 8 -22.48 -4.81 0.32
CA ALA A 8 -21.16 -4.37 -0.16
C ALA A 8 -20.39 -3.60 0.91
N LYS A 9 -21.04 -2.65 1.61
CA LYS A 9 -20.41 -1.90 2.71
C LYS A 9 -19.97 -2.83 3.85
N SER A 10 -20.79 -3.81 4.22
CA SER A 10 -20.43 -4.81 5.24
C SER A 10 -19.19 -5.61 4.84
N ARG A 11 -19.17 -6.15 3.62
CA ARG A 11 -18.03 -6.92 3.08
C ARG A 11 -16.76 -6.08 2.99
N ILE A 12 -16.86 -4.82 2.57
CA ILE A 12 -15.72 -3.89 2.56
C ILE A 12 -15.22 -3.64 3.99
N GLY A 13 -16.12 -3.49 4.96
CA GLY A 13 -15.78 -3.37 6.37
C GLY A 13 -14.98 -4.57 6.88
N GLU A 14 -15.44 -5.78 6.59
CA GLU A 14 -14.74 -7.04 6.94
C GLU A 14 -13.38 -7.18 6.23
N MET A 15 -13.30 -6.82 4.95
CA MET A 15 -12.01 -6.80 4.24
C MET A 15 -11.04 -5.78 4.86
N ASN A 16 -11.54 -4.64 5.32
CA ASN A 16 -10.71 -3.63 5.96
C ASN A 16 -10.20 -4.08 7.34
N THR A 17 -10.97 -4.86 8.11
CA THR A 17 -10.48 -5.42 9.37
C THR A 17 -9.41 -6.48 9.14
N ILE A 18 -9.61 -7.35 8.14
CA ILE A 18 -8.60 -8.32 7.69
C ILE A 18 -7.34 -7.59 7.22
N ARG A 19 -7.48 -6.56 6.38
CA ARG A 19 -6.37 -5.71 5.93
C ARG A 19 -5.62 -5.12 7.11
N ALA A 20 -6.31 -4.52 8.07
CA ALA A 20 -5.70 -3.93 9.26
C ALA A 20 -5.01 -4.97 10.17
N TYR A 21 -5.40 -6.24 10.10
CA TYR A 21 -4.74 -7.34 10.81
C TYR A 21 -3.43 -7.74 10.14
N TYR A 22 -3.42 -7.83 8.81
CA TYR A 22 -2.27 -8.32 8.04
C TYR A 22 -1.33 -7.22 7.53
N ASP A 23 -1.69 -5.93 7.64
CA ASP A 23 -0.88 -4.76 7.25
C ASP A 23 0.55 -4.75 7.83
N VAL A 24 0.79 -5.52 8.88
CA VAL A 24 2.09 -5.61 9.58
C VAL A 24 2.92 -6.80 9.10
N THR A 25 2.46 -7.57 8.13
CA THR A 25 3.17 -8.76 7.63
C THR A 25 3.79 -8.51 6.27
N ALA A 26 5.04 -8.95 6.10
CA ALA A 26 5.76 -8.84 4.84
C ALA A 26 5.00 -9.51 3.68
N LEU A 27 4.41 -10.68 3.94
CA LEU A 27 3.63 -11.44 2.96
C LEU A 27 2.40 -10.67 2.47
N PHE A 28 1.73 -9.92 3.35
CA PHE A 28 0.58 -9.12 2.97
C PHE A 28 0.99 -7.88 2.16
N GLU A 29 2.03 -7.15 2.58
CA GLU A 29 2.57 -6.02 1.80
C GLU A 29 3.00 -6.48 0.41
N MET A 30 3.72 -7.61 0.32
CA MET A 30 4.14 -8.21 -0.95
C MET A 30 2.94 -8.66 -1.81
N GLY A 31 1.99 -9.38 -1.23
CA GLY A 31 0.78 -9.84 -1.92
C GLY A 31 -0.06 -8.69 -2.45
N TYR A 32 -0.17 -7.60 -1.69
CA TYR A 32 -0.84 -6.38 -2.13
C TYR A 32 -0.14 -5.75 -3.34
N VAL A 33 1.18 -5.56 -3.29
CA VAL A 33 1.94 -5.00 -4.42
C VAL A 33 1.83 -5.89 -5.66
N VAL A 34 1.89 -7.21 -5.49
CA VAL A 34 1.70 -8.16 -6.60
C VAL A 34 0.29 -8.06 -7.19
N SER A 35 -0.75 -7.91 -6.36
CA SER A 35 -2.12 -7.74 -6.85
C SER A 35 -2.31 -6.45 -7.65
N GLU A 36 -1.71 -5.34 -7.22
CA GLU A 36 -1.71 -4.08 -7.97
C GLU A 36 -0.93 -4.21 -9.28
N LEU A 37 0.22 -4.91 -9.26
CA LEU A 37 1.02 -5.17 -10.46
C LEU A 37 0.20 -5.94 -11.51
N LEU A 38 -0.48 -7.01 -11.09
CA LEU A 38 -1.35 -7.79 -11.97
C LEU A 38 -2.50 -6.96 -12.55
N GLU A 39 -3.11 -6.10 -11.74
CA GLU A 39 -4.22 -5.24 -12.18
C GLU A 39 -3.75 -4.17 -13.18
N ARG A 40 -2.59 -3.53 -12.97
CA ARG A 40 -2.00 -2.60 -13.95
C ARG A 40 -1.60 -3.30 -15.23
N TYR A 41 -1.01 -4.49 -15.12
CA TYR A 41 -0.68 -5.31 -16.28
C TYR A 41 -1.92 -5.71 -17.07
N ARG A 42 -2.99 -6.15 -16.40
CA ARG A 42 -4.28 -6.47 -17.04
C ARG A 42 -4.84 -5.25 -17.80
N LYS A 43 -4.86 -4.08 -17.17
CA LYS A 43 -5.30 -2.83 -17.81
C LYS A 43 -4.47 -2.50 -19.05
N MET A 44 -3.15 -2.70 -18.99
CA MET A 44 -2.26 -2.47 -20.12
C MET A 44 -2.56 -3.42 -21.28
N VAL A 45 -2.73 -4.71 -21.00
CA VAL A 45 -3.09 -5.72 -22.00
C VAL A 45 -4.46 -5.42 -22.64
N LEU A 46 -5.45 -4.98 -21.86
CA LEU A 46 -6.76 -4.61 -22.39
C LEU A 46 -6.67 -3.45 -23.39
N GLN A 47 -5.82 -2.46 -23.14
CA GLN A 47 -5.62 -1.33 -24.06
C GLN A 47 -4.92 -1.73 -25.36
N ILE A 48 -4.07 -2.76 -25.30
CA ILE A 48 -3.40 -3.33 -26.48
C ILE A 48 -4.35 -4.24 -27.28
N LYS A 49 -5.30 -4.92 -26.61
CA LYS A 49 -6.27 -5.82 -27.25
C LYS A 49 -7.50 -5.11 -27.85
N GLY A 50 -7.97 -4.04 -27.21
CA GLY A 50 -9.11 -3.23 -27.69
C GLY A 50 -9.11 -2.81 -29.17
N PRO A 51 -7.97 -2.48 -29.82
CA PRO A 51 -7.93 -2.14 -31.25
C PRO A 51 -8.30 -3.30 -32.18
N TYR A 52 -8.15 -4.55 -31.74
CA TYR A 52 -8.49 -5.72 -32.57
C TYR A 52 -10.00 -5.99 -32.62
N GLU A 53 -10.74 -5.57 -31.58
CA GLU A 53 -12.18 -5.76 -31.46
C GLU A 53 -12.96 -4.59 -32.09
N GLU A 54 -12.45 -3.36 -32.04
CA GLU A 54 -13.09 -2.14 -32.57
C GLU A 54 -12.83 -1.90 -34.07
N ARG A 55 -12.53 -2.96 -34.84
CA ARG A 55 -12.09 -2.89 -36.26
C ARG A 55 -13.02 -2.13 -37.22
N GLU A 56 -14.28 -1.89 -36.86
CA GLU A 56 -15.23 -1.19 -37.72
C GLU A 56 -15.08 0.35 -37.71
N ASN A 57 -14.41 0.92 -36.71
CA ASN A 57 -14.13 2.37 -36.66
C ASN A 57 -12.64 2.58 -36.46
N SER A 58 -11.87 2.67 -37.55
CA SER A 58 -10.42 2.93 -37.50
C SER A 58 -10.12 4.09 -36.55
N PRO A 59 -9.47 3.85 -35.40
CA PRO A 59 -9.13 4.93 -34.50
C PRO A 59 -8.09 5.81 -35.18
N GLY A 60 -8.44 7.07 -35.44
CA GLY A 60 -7.51 8.05 -35.98
C GLY A 60 -6.23 8.15 -35.14
N VAL A 61 -5.15 8.67 -35.74
CA VAL A 61 -3.82 8.79 -35.13
C VAL A 61 -3.85 9.31 -33.69
N ALA A 62 -4.70 10.30 -33.39
CA ALA A 62 -4.84 10.89 -32.05
C ALA A 62 -5.28 9.88 -30.97
N PHE A 63 -6.15 8.92 -31.32
CA PHE A 63 -6.59 7.90 -30.37
C PHE A 63 -5.50 6.84 -30.13
N ALA A 64 -4.76 6.48 -31.19
CA ALA A 64 -3.58 5.63 -31.05
C ALA A 64 -2.53 6.29 -30.13
N THR A 65 -2.26 7.59 -30.30
CA THR A 65 -1.34 8.35 -29.44
C THR A 65 -1.79 8.34 -27.98
N LYS A 66 -3.07 8.63 -27.69
CA LYS A 66 -3.61 8.58 -26.31
C LYS A 66 -3.50 7.19 -25.67
N ARG A 67 -3.73 6.13 -26.45
CA ARG A 67 -3.54 4.74 -25.97
C ARG A 67 -2.07 4.48 -25.64
N CYS A 68 -1.15 4.87 -26.51
CA CYS A 68 0.29 4.74 -26.27
C CYS A 68 0.74 5.48 -25.01
N GLU A 69 0.27 6.72 -24.81
CA GLU A 69 0.55 7.50 -23.60
C GLU A 69 0.06 6.77 -22.33
N TYR A 70 -1.15 6.22 -22.37
CA TYR A 70 -1.70 5.49 -21.23
C TYR A 70 -0.98 4.18 -20.96
N VAL A 71 -0.61 3.42 -22.00
CA VAL A 71 0.22 2.22 -21.88
C VAL A 71 1.59 2.56 -21.28
N GLN A 72 2.21 3.64 -21.72
CA GLN A 72 3.49 4.11 -21.18
C GLN A 72 3.37 4.51 -19.70
N LYS A 73 2.27 5.17 -19.32
CA LYS A 73 1.98 5.47 -17.91
C LYS A 73 1.87 4.19 -17.07
N LEU A 74 1.09 3.21 -17.53
CA LEU A 74 0.95 1.92 -16.84
C LEU A 74 2.28 1.18 -16.74
N PHE A 75 3.13 1.23 -17.76
CA PHE A 75 4.47 0.65 -17.74
C PHE A 75 5.34 1.23 -16.62
N PHE A 76 5.38 2.56 -16.48
CA PHE A 76 6.17 3.19 -15.40
C PHE A 76 5.62 2.85 -14.01
N GLU A 77 4.30 2.76 -13.86
CA GLU A 77 3.68 2.32 -12.62
C GLU A 77 4.06 0.87 -12.28
N ILE A 78 4.03 -0.05 -13.25
CA ILE A 78 4.47 -1.44 -13.08
C ILE A 78 5.95 -1.49 -12.68
N PHE A 79 6.80 -0.74 -13.38
CA PHE A 79 8.23 -0.67 -13.07
C PHE A 79 8.47 -0.18 -11.63
N GLN A 80 7.73 0.84 -11.19
CA GLN A 80 7.77 1.32 -9.82
C GLN A 80 7.32 0.25 -8.82
N LEU A 81 6.24 -0.49 -9.10
CA LEU A 81 5.76 -1.58 -8.25
C LEU A 81 6.81 -2.69 -8.13
N CYS A 82 7.50 -3.07 -9.21
CA CYS A 82 8.62 -4.02 -9.16
C CYS A 82 9.73 -3.55 -8.22
N ASN A 83 10.11 -2.27 -8.28
CA ASN A 83 11.08 -1.71 -7.36
C ASN A 83 10.58 -1.75 -5.91
N MET A 84 9.29 -1.51 -5.68
CA MET A 84 8.69 -1.61 -4.34
C MET A 84 8.76 -3.03 -3.78
N VAL A 85 8.62 -4.08 -4.61
CA VAL A 85 8.79 -5.47 -4.15
C VAL A 85 10.19 -5.68 -3.57
N HIS A 86 11.24 -5.23 -4.26
CA HIS A 86 12.61 -5.34 -3.75
C HIS A 86 12.85 -4.51 -2.48
N GLU A 87 12.22 -3.35 -2.36
CA GLU A 87 12.31 -2.54 -1.15
C GLU A 87 11.58 -3.17 0.04
N ILE A 88 10.46 -3.86 -0.19
CA ILE A 88 9.78 -4.68 0.83
C ILE A 88 10.68 -5.82 1.27
N GLU A 89 11.32 -6.54 0.34
CA GLU A 89 12.28 -7.59 0.66
C GLU A 89 13.43 -7.07 1.53
N LYS A 90 13.96 -5.87 1.23
CA LYS A 90 15.00 -5.23 2.06
C LYS A 90 14.47 -4.84 3.44
N LYS A 91 13.32 -4.14 3.49
CA LYS A 91 12.66 -3.70 4.73
C LYS A 91 12.44 -4.87 5.69
N TRP A 92 12.00 -6.00 5.16
CA TRP A 92 11.69 -7.18 5.94
C TRP A 92 12.78 -8.25 5.90
N SER A 93 13.96 -7.99 5.34
CA SER A 93 15.02 -9.01 5.16
C SER A 93 15.38 -9.71 6.46
N GLU A 94 15.63 -8.96 7.54
CA GLU A 94 15.94 -9.54 8.86
C GLU A 94 14.76 -10.30 9.46
N SER A 95 13.54 -9.77 9.36
CA SER A 95 12.33 -10.42 9.86
C SER A 95 11.95 -11.66 9.07
N LEU A 96 12.13 -11.66 7.75
CA LEU A 96 11.89 -12.79 6.85
C LEU A 96 12.93 -13.87 7.08
N ILE A 97 14.19 -13.52 7.32
CA ILE A 97 15.22 -14.48 7.72
C ILE A 97 14.85 -15.13 9.06
N ARG A 98 14.42 -14.33 10.06
CA ARG A 98 13.94 -14.87 11.35
C ARG A 98 12.71 -15.75 11.19
N GLU A 99 11.76 -15.34 10.37
CA GLU A 99 10.52 -16.09 10.14
C GLU A 99 10.79 -17.37 9.34
N ARG A 100 11.67 -17.32 8.35
CA ARG A 100 12.15 -18.49 7.61
C ARG A 100 12.84 -19.47 8.56
N LYS A 101 13.80 -19.03 9.37
CA LYS A 101 14.48 -19.87 10.38
C LYS A 101 13.50 -20.53 11.36
N ARG A 102 12.47 -19.80 11.77
CA ARG A 102 11.35 -20.35 12.58
C ARG A 102 10.52 -21.39 11.83
N ILE A 103 10.29 -21.23 10.53
CA ILE A 103 9.50 -22.17 9.71
C ILE A 103 10.31 -23.42 9.36
N THR A 104 11.58 -23.27 8.99
CA THR A 104 12.46 -24.41 8.66
C THR A 104 12.92 -25.18 9.90
N GLY A 105 12.60 -24.71 11.11
CA GLY A 105 12.95 -25.41 12.35
C GLY A 105 14.45 -25.42 12.63
N GLU A 106 15.24 -24.55 11.98
CA GLU A 106 16.69 -24.46 12.20
C GLU A 106 17.03 -24.02 13.64
N ASP A 107 16.08 -23.40 14.35
CA ASP A 107 16.23 -23.00 15.76
C ASP A 107 15.61 -24.02 16.76
N GLY A 108 15.21 -25.22 16.33
CA GLY A 108 15.05 -26.40 17.21
C GLY A 108 13.91 -26.42 18.25
N GLU A 109 13.15 -25.35 18.46
CA GLU A 109 12.02 -25.35 19.40
C GLU A 109 10.69 -25.45 18.65
N GLY A 110 10.05 -26.62 18.72
CA GLY A 110 8.69 -26.84 18.28
C GLY A 110 7.71 -26.04 19.13
N ILE A 111 7.54 -24.76 18.81
CA ILE A 111 6.56 -23.89 19.48
C ILE A 111 5.16 -24.40 19.11
N ASP A 112 4.39 -24.78 20.13
CA ASP A 112 3.00 -25.18 20.01
C ASP A 112 2.18 -24.13 19.22
N GLY A 113 1.31 -24.60 18.33
CA GLY A 113 0.58 -23.75 17.39
C GLY A 113 -0.29 -22.70 18.07
N GLU A 114 -0.73 -22.95 19.30
CA GLU A 114 -1.52 -22.03 20.10
C GLU A 114 -0.67 -20.89 20.69
N GLU A 115 0.53 -21.19 21.18
CA GLU A 115 1.46 -20.18 21.71
C GLU A 115 1.92 -19.25 20.58
N ARG A 116 2.10 -19.79 19.37
CA ARG A 116 2.37 -19.01 18.15
C ARG A 116 1.25 -18.01 17.85
N ARG A 117 -0.02 -18.41 17.93
CA ARG A 117 -1.16 -17.50 17.72
C ARG A 117 -1.17 -16.37 18.75
N LYS A 118 -1.00 -16.68 20.04
CA LYS A 118 -0.95 -15.68 21.11
C LYS A 118 0.17 -14.66 20.92
N ARG A 119 1.36 -15.10 20.48
CA ARG A 119 2.49 -14.21 20.18
C ARG A 119 2.20 -13.28 18.99
N ILE A 120 1.58 -13.80 17.93
CA ILE A 120 1.17 -13.00 16.76
C ILE A 120 0.13 -11.96 17.18
N GLU A 121 -0.90 -12.36 17.94
CA GLU A 121 -1.94 -11.47 18.45
C GLU A 121 -1.35 -10.36 19.33
N ALA A 122 -0.40 -10.69 20.22
CA ALA A 122 0.30 -9.72 21.05
C ALA A 122 1.16 -8.75 20.22
N ALA A 123 1.87 -9.24 19.19
CA ALA A 123 2.64 -8.38 18.28
C ALA A 123 1.74 -7.42 17.50
N ILE A 124 0.57 -7.88 17.06
CA ILE A 124 -0.44 -7.06 16.39
C ILE A 124 -1.02 -6.02 17.35
N ALA A 125 -1.36 -6.41 18.57
CA ALA A 125 -1.85 -5.48 19.60
C ALA A 125 -0.83 -4.38 19.93
N ASN A 126 0.44 -4.74 20.08
CA ASN A 126 1.54 -3.80 20.32
C ASN A 126 1.74 -2.84 19.15
N SER A 127 1.70 -3.35 17.91
CA SER A 127 1.80 -2.55 16.69
C SER A 127 0.63 -1.56 16.56
N ARG A 128 -0.60 -2.00 16.87
CA ARG A 128 -1.79 -1.14 16.94
C ARG A 128 -1.64 -0.04 17.99
N ALA A 129 -1.16 -0.38 19.19
CA ALA A 129 -0.93 0.58 20.26
C ALA A 129 0.14 1.61 19.87
N ALA A 130 1.22 1.20 19.20
CA ALA A 130 2.25 2.08 18.67
C ALA A 130 1.70 3.03 17.61
N ARG A 131 0.93 2.52 16.64
CA ARG A 131 0.30 3.33 15.58
C ARG A 131 -0.70 4.33 16.15
N LEU A 132 -1.53 3.94 17.12
CA LEU A 132 -2.45 4.85 17.81
C LEU A 132 -1.70 5.97 18.56
N LYS A 133 -0.56 5.66 19.19
CA LYS A 133 0.29 6.67 19.83
C LYS A 133 0.85 7.64 18.79
N GLU A 134 1.28 7.16 17.63
CA GLU A 134 1.79 8.00 16.55
C GLU A 134 0.70 8.90 15.95
N ILE A 135 -0.48 8.37 15.68
CA ILE A 135 -1.64 9.15 15.20
C ILE A 135 -1.99 10.24 16.22
N LYS A 136 -2.03 9.91 17.51
CA LYS A 136 -2.26 10.90 18.58
C LYS A 136 -1.17 11.98 18.60
N LYS A 137 0.09 11.61 18.42
CA LYS A 137 1.21 12.58 18.31
C LYS A 137 1.04 13.49 17.09
N ARG A 138 0.76 12.95 15.91
CA ARG A 138 0.49 13.73 14.68
C ARG A 138 -0.67 14.70 14.86
N ARG A 139 -1.78 14.25 15.47
CA ARG A 139 -2.95 15.11 15.77
C ARG A 139 -2.61 16.24 16.74
N LYS A 140 -1.83 15.95 17.81
CA LYS A 140 -1.35 16.99 18.74
C LYS A 140 -0.46 18.01 18.04
N TRP A 141 0.44 17.54 17.17
CA TRP A 141 1.33 18.42 16.41
C TRP A 141 0.60 19.31 15.41
N ARG A 142 -0.42 18.77 14.70
CA ARG A 142 -1.31 19.58 13.83
C ARG A 142 -2.03 20.67 14.64
N LYS A 143 -2.67 20.30 15.76
CA LYS A 143 -3.33 21.27 16.65
C LYS A 143 -2.37 22.34 17.22
N GLN A 144 -1.12 21.98 17.49
CA GLN A 144 -0.10 22.95 17.91
C GLN A 144 0.23 23.91 16.76
N LYS A 145 0.45 23.40 15.54
CA LYS A 145 0.68 24.25 14.36
C LYS A 145 -0.46 25.23 14.11
N ASP A 146 -1.70 24.77 14.22
CA ASP A 146 -2.89 25.60 14.03
C ASP A 146 -3.01 26.69 15.12
N LYS A 147 -2.64 26.37 16.38
CA LYS A 147 -2.62 27.32 17.50
C LYS A 147 -1.50 28.35 17.41
N PHE A 148 -0.36 28.01 16.81
CA PHE A 148 0.79 28.90 16.69
C PHE A 148 0.70 29.88 15.51
N GLY A 149 -0.39 29.91 14.74
CA GLY A 149 -0.62 30.94 13.72
C GLY A 149 0.44 31.02 12.61
N LEU A 150 1.30 30.01 12.46
CA LEU A 150 2.42 29.97 11.51
C LEU A 150 1.99 29.48 10.11
N ILE A 151 0.71 29.67 9.75
CA ILE A 151 0.20 29.53 8.38
C ILE A 151 -0.12 30.94 7.83
N ALA A 152 0.76 31.89 8.09
CA ALA A 152 0.85 33.12 7.32
C ALA A 152 2.27 33.17 6.70
N ASN A 153 2.32 32.94 5.39
CA ASN A 153 3.40 33.39 4.51
C ASN A 153 4.82 32.85 4.75
N VAL A 154 5.04 31.55 4.53
CA VAL A 154 6.37 31.04 4.12
C VAL A 154 6.30 30.53 2.68
N GLN A 155 5.95 31.43 1.76
CA GLN A 155 6.44 31.37 0.38
C GLN A 155 7.90 31.84 0.43
N GLY A 156 8.86 30.93 0.65
CA GLY A 156 10.27 31.35 0.61
C GLY A 156 11.28 30.25 0.85
N ASN A 157 11.15 29.48 1.92
CA ASN A 157 12.09 28.40 2.20
C ASN A 157 11.52 27.08 1.71
N LYS A 158 11.96 26.67 0.51
CA LYS A 158 12.04 25.25 0.16
C LYS A 158 13.09 24.63 1.09
N ASP A 159 12.70 24.39 2.34
CA ASP A 159 13.43 23.50 3.21
C ASP A 159 13.67 22.23 2.41
N ARG A 160 14.93 21.99 2.07
CA ARG A 160 15.37 20.73 1.49
C ARG A 160 15.10 19.70 2.58
N ARG A 161 13.88 19.14 2.58
CA ARG A 161 13.52 18.00 3.42
C ARG A 161 14.71 17.04 3.34
N PRO A 162 15.30 16.60 4.46
CA PRO A 162 16.35 15.59 4.39
C PRO A 162 15.79 14.48 3.50
N LYS A 163 16.50 14.18 2.41
CA LYS A 163 16.10 13.08 1.53
C LYS A 163 16.10 11.85 2.41
N ASN A 164 14.92 11.42 2.87
CA ASN A 164 14.75 10.10 3.44
C ASN A 164 15.34 9.16 2.39
N LYS A 165 16.50 8.57 2.68
CA LYS A 165 17.08 7.49 1.86
C LYS A 165 16.11 6.30 1.76
N TRP A 166 15.11 6.29 2.63
CA TRP A 166 14.06 5.30 2.79
C TRP A 166 12.71 5.96 2.53
N TRP A 167 12.58 6.64 1.39
CA TRP A 167 11.35 7.23 0.85
C TRP A 167 10.67 8.32 1.73
N PRO A 168 10.22 9.44 1.15
CA PRO A 168 9.14 10.20 1.76
C PRO A 168 7.85 9.39 1.57
N LEU A 169 7.42 8.64 2.60
CA LEU A 169 6.12 7.97 2.64
C LEU A 169 4.98 9.01 2.83
N ASP A 170 4.93 10.02 1.97
CA ASP A 170 3.68 10.66 1.56
C ASP A 170 3.33 10.03 0.20
N TYR A 171 3.20 8.69 0.15
CA TYR A 171 2.44 8.10 -0.95
C TYR A 171 1.05 8.73 -0.85
N GLY A 172 0.50 9.25 -1.94
CA GLY A 172 -0.89 9.75 -2.01
C GLY A 172 -1.95 8.66 -1.79
N TRP A 173 -1.63 7.68 -0.93
CA TRP A 173 -2.39 6.55 -0.43
C TRP A 173 -2.60 6.67 1.08
N GLU A 174 -2.28 7.81 1.73
CA GLU A 174 -3.18 8.26 2.80
C GLU A 174 -4.56 8.34 2.13
N ILE A 175 -5.33 7.24 2.21
CA ILE A 175 -6.78 7.28 2.09
C ILE A 175 -7.20 8.13 3.29
N ASP A 176 -7.01 9.44 3.18
CA ASP A 176 -7.79 10.40 3.91
C ASP A 176 -9.22 10.12 3.47
N TYR A 177 -9.87 9.28 4.26
CA TYR A 177 -11.30 9.10 4.26
C TYR A 177 -11.91 10.47 4.59
N TYR A 178 -12.13 11.28 3.55
CA TYR A 178 -13.18 12.27 3.54
C TYR A 178 -14.49 11.53 3.17
N TRP A 179 -15.04 10.82 4.15
CA TRP A 179 -16.47 10.56 4.29
C TRP A 179 -16.86 10.74 5.74
#